data_AF-A0A957DUD4-F1
#
_entry.id   AF-A0A957DUD4-F1
#
_cell.length_a   1.000
_cell.length_b   1.000
_cell.length_c   1.000
_cell.angle_alpha   90.00
_cell.angle_beta   90.00
_cell.angle_gamma   90.00
#
_symmetry.space_group_name_H-M   'P 1'
#
loop_
_entity.id
_entity.type
_entity.pdbx_description
1 polymer ?
#
loop_
_entity_poly.entity_id
_entity_poly.type
_entity_poly.pdbx_seq_one_letter_code
_entity_poly.pdbx_strand_id
1 'polypeptide(L)'
;SGYYISANTPHRDICWEWIKFVTMSPEIGQGVPARRSVAESEAFTQRVGEERAAAYLASINSATGESILVRLFAGEESWMSEVVYWLGRAYAQSASREATVEEALNEAQTIFDAYRACMIANNGFANVEARNACVLEADPTLPTLLFERR
;
A
#
# COMPACT_ATOMS: atom_id res chain seq x y z
N SER A 1 2.72 -6.05 -6.90
CA SER A 1 3.24 -7.41 -6.66
C SER A 1 4.58 -7.58 -7.35
N GLY A 2 5.52 -8.30 -6.76
CA GLY A 2 6.83 -8.61 -7.36
C GLY A 2 7.10 -10.11 -7.33
N TYR A 3 7.75 -10.62 -8.36
CA TYR A 3 8.27 -11.99 -8.38
C TYR A 3 9.68 -12.02 -7.79
N TYR A 4 10.00 -13.04 -7.00
CA TYR A 4 11.32 -13.24 -6.41
C TYR A 4 11.79 -14.68 -6.60
N ILE A 5 13.10 -14.86 -6.71
CA ILE A 5 13.73 -16.18 -6.79
C ILE A 5 14.39 -16.46 -5.44
N SER A 6 14.06 -17.60 -4.83
CA SER A 6 14.70 -18.02 -3.58
C SER A 6 16.21 -18.15 -3.78
N ALA A 7 17.00 -17.60 -2.85
CA ALA A 7 18.46 -17.72 -2.89
C ALA A 7 18.93 -19.19 -2.82
N ASN A 8 18.13 -20.09 -2.22
CA ASN A 8 18.51 -21.49 -1.99
C ASN A 8 17.99 -22.47 -3.06
N THR A 9 17.30 -21.98 -4.11
CA THR A 9 16.82 -22.90 -5.17
C THR A 9 17.99 -23.40 -6.04
N PRO A 10 18.04 -24.70 -6.37
CA PRO A 10 18.97 -25.20 -7.37
C PRO A 10 18.54 -24.88 -8.82
N HIS A 11 17.33 -24.36 -9.02
CA HIS A 11 16.72 -24.13 -10.36
C HIS A 11 16.57 -22.65 -10.71
N ARG A 12 17.59 -21.82 -10.41
CA ARG A 12 17.51 -20.35 -10.59
C ARG A 12 17.26 -19.95 -12.04
N ASP A 13 17.86 -20.67 -12.98
CA ASP A 13 17.70 -20.51 -14.43
C ASP A 13 16.25 -20.77 -14.86
N ILE A 14 15.65 -21.88 -14.45
CA ILE A 14 14.26 -22.22 -14.78
C ILE A 14 13.29 -21.21 -14.15
N CYS A 15 13.53 -20.82 -12.90
CA CYS A 15 12.73 -19.78 -12.24
C CYS A 15 12.80 -18.45 -13.01
N TRP A 16 13.98 -18.09 -13.53
CA TRP A 16 14.16 -16.88 -14.32
C TRP A 16 13.42 -16.95 -15.67
N GLU A 17 13.52 -18.07 -16.38
CA GLU A 17 12.77 -18.28 -17.62
C GLU A 17 11.25 -18.18 -17.39
N TRP A 18 10.76 -18.73 -16.29
CA TRP A 18 9.36 -18.60 -15.90
C TRP A 18 8.95 -17.15 -15.63
N ILE A 19 9.77 -16.38 -14.89
CA ILE A 19 9.50 -14.95 -14.63
C ILE A 19 9.46 -14.16 -15.94
N LYS A 20 10.35 -14.44 -16.90
CA LYS A 20 10.30 -13.81 -18.22
C LYS A 20 8.99 -14.10 -18.93
N PHE A 21 8.59 -15.38 -18.98
CA PHE A 21 7.33 -15.80 -19.59
C PHE A 21 6.12 -15.08 -18.97
N VAL A 22 5.97 -15.12 -17.65
CA VAL A 22 4.79 -14.50 -16.99
C VAL A 22 4.76 -12.98 -17.13
N THR A 23 5.92 -12.32 -17.14
CA THR A 23 5.97 -10.85 -17.29
C THR A 23 5.70 -10.38 -18.72
N MET A 24 5.72 -11.27 -19.71
CA MET A 24 5.36 -10.97 -21.11
C MET A 24 3.90 -11.31 -21.44
N SER A 25 3.21 -11.97 -20.52
CA SER A 25 1.87 -12.52 -20.73
C SER A 25 0.81 -11.59 -20.12
N PRO A 26 0.09 -10.76 -20.91
CA PRO A 26 -0.91 -9.82 -20.39
C PRO A 26 -2.06 -10.51 -19.65
N GLU A 27 -2.24 -11.81 -19.87
CA GLU A 27 -3.27 -12.62 -19.26
C GLU A 27 -2.97 -13.06 -17.83
N ILE A 28 -1.69 -12.98 -17.42
CA ILE A 28 -1.21 -13.46 -16.13
C ILE A 28 -1.18 -12.29 -15.14
N GLY A 29 -2.04 -12.37 -14.12
CA GLY A 29 -2.15 -11.38 -13.05
C GLY A 29 -3.38 -10.48 -13.12
N GLN A 30 -3.53 -9.61 -12.12
CA GLN A 30 -4.62 -8.65 -12.00
C GLN A 30 -4.03 -7.24 -12.11
N GLY A 31 -4.76 -6.32 -12.74
CA GLY A 31 -4.34 -4.92 -12.95
C GLY A 31 -3.44 -4.71 -14.16
N VAL A 32 -2.59 -3.68 -14.10
CA VAL A 32 -1.74 -3.25 -15.21
C VAL A 32 -0.40 -3.99 -15.20
N PRO A 33 0.03 -4.60 -16.31
CA PRO A 33 1.35 -5.21 -16.43
C PRO A 33 2.47 -4.22 -16.11
N ALA A 34 3.48 -4.66 -15.36
CA ALA A 34 4.62 -3.82 -15.03
C ALA A 34 5.48 -3.46 -16.26
N ARG A 35 5.47 -4.31 -17.30
CA ARG A 35 6.16 -4.02 -18.57
C ARG A 35 5.30 -3.11 -19.42
N ARG A 36 5.84 -1.93 -19.74
CA ARG A 36 5.19 -0.94 -20.63
C ARG A 36 4.75 -1.54 -21.96
N SER A 37 5.62 -2.30 -22.64
CA SER A 37 5.30 -2.93 -23.93
C SER A 37 4.13 -3.92 -23.86
N VAL A 38 3.85 -4.50 -22.69
CA VAL A 38 2.72 -5.41 -22.48
C VAL A 38 1.47 -4.60 -22.13
N ALA A 39 1.59 -3.59 -21.27
CA ALA A 39 0.49 -2.69 -20.90
C ALA A 39 -0.02 -1.84 -22.09
N GLU A 40 0.82 -1.53 -23.06
CA GLU A 40 0.48 -0.79 -24.28
C GLU A 40 0.08 -1.71 -25.45
N SER A 41 0.04 -3.04 -25.24
CA SER A 41 -0.26 -3.99 -26.30
C SER A 41 -1.75 -4.07 -26.63
N GLU A 42 -2.05 -4.47 -27.87
CA GLU A 42 -3.42 -4.80 -28.29
C GLU A 42 -4.01 -5.94 -27.45
N ALA A 43 -3.20 -6.96 -27.14
CA ALA A 43 -3.63 -8.10 -26.33
C ALA A 43 -4.10 -7.69 -24.92
N PHE A 44 -3.40 -6.75 -24.27
CA PHE A 44 -3.85 -6.19 -22.99
C PHE A 44 -5.13 -5.37 -23.16
N THR A 45 -5.20 -4.54 -24.19
CA THR A 45 -6.38 -3.72 -24.51
C THR A 45 -7.63 -4.59 -24.73
N GLN A 46 -7.51 -5.67 -25.50
CA GLN A 46 -8.57 -6.64 -25.74
C GLN A 46 -9.03 -7.33 -24.44
N ARG A 47 -8.12 -7.60 -23.50
CA ARG A 47 -8.44 -8.24 -22.21
C ARG A 47 -9.26 -7.34 -21.29
N VAL A 48 -8.86 -6.08 -21.12
CA VAL A 48 -9.47 -5.19 -20.11
C VAL A 48 -10.55 -4.27 -20.68
N GLY A 49 -10.57 -4.08 -22.00
CA GLY A 49 -11.39 -3.12 -22.72
C GLY A 49 -10.65 -1.80 -22.95
N GLU A 50 -10.94 -1.14 -24.08
CA GLU A 50 -10.26 0.08 -24.53
C GLU A 50 -10.30 1.22 -23.50
N GLU A 51 -11.49 1.51 -22.95
CA GLU A 51 -11.67 2.56 -21.95
C GLU A 51 -10.83 2.29 -20.69
N ARG A 52 -10.83 1.05 -20.19
CA ARG A 52 -10.04 0.69 -19.00
C ARG A 52 -8.55 0.74 -19.27
N ALA A 53 -8.10 0.25 -20.43
CA ALA A 53 -6.70 0.32 -20.82
C ALA A 53 -6.21 1.78 -20.86
N ALA A 54 -7.01 2.68 -21.47
CA ALA A 54 -6.71 4.10 -21.51
C ALA A 54 -6.66 4.72 -20.10
N ALA A 55 -7.64 4.45 -19.24
CA ALA A 55 -7.68 4.97 -17.87
C ALA A 55 -6.50 4.48 -17.01
N TYR A 56 -6.12 3.21 -17.16
CA TYR A 56 -4.97 2.62 -16.48
C TYR A 56 -3.65 3.27 -16.90
N LEU A 57 -3.41 3.40 -18.20
CA LEU A 57 -2.20 4.01 -18.73
C LEU A 57 -2.11 5.49 -18.36
N ALA A 58 -3.22 6.24 -18.46
CA ALA A 58 -3.28 7.64 -18.05
C ALA A 58 -2.91 7.79 -16.56
N SER A 59 -3.49 6.97 -15.69
CA SER A 59 -3.25 7.02 -14.24
C SER A 59 -1.79 6.78 -13.89
N ILE A 60 -1.15 5.78 -14.50
CA ILE A 60 0.26 5.45 -14.24
C ILE A 60 1.20 6.50 -14.84
N ASN A 61 0.92 6.98 -16.05
CA ASN A 61 1.76 7.98 -16.71
C ASN A 61 1.66 9.35 -16.05
N SER A 62 0.55 9.65 -15.37
CA SER A 62 0.39 10.87 -14.56
C SER A 62 1.01 10.79 -13.17
N ALA A 63 1.40 9.59 -12.71
CA ALA A 63 1.91 9.41 -11.37
C ALA A 63 3.27 10.10 -11.21
N THR A 64 3.34 11.08 -10.32
CA THR A 64 4.58 11.77 -9.97
C THR A 64 5.11 11.26 -8.63
N GLY A 65 6.32 10.69 -8.63
CA GLY A 65 6.99 10.22 -7.42
C GLY A 65 6.69 8.76 -7.06
N GLU A 66 7.18 8.35 -5.91
CA GLU A 66 7.01 6.99 -5.41
C GLU A 66 5.57 6.72 -4.95
N SER A 67 5.09 5.51 -5.20
CA SER A 67 3.77 5.07 -4.73
C SER A 67 3.63 5.28 -3.22
N ILE A 68 2.50 5.85 -2.81
CA ILE A 68 2.18 6.03 -1.38
C ILE A 68 2.21 4.68 -0.63
N LEU A 69 1.84 3.58 -1.29
CA LEU A 69 1.89 2.26 -0.70
C LEU A 69 3.34 1.80 -0.46
N VAL A 70 4.26 2.13 -1.36
CA VAL A 70 5.67 1.78 -1.17
C VAL A 70 6.24 2.61 -0.02
N ARG A 71 5.98 3.92 -0.01
CA ARG A 71 6.42 4.82 1.06
C ARG A 71 5.91 4.39 2.44
N LEU A 72 4.61 4.10 2.55
CA LEU A 72 3.97 3.76 3.82
C LEU A 72 4.20 2.32 4.29
N PHE A 73 4.53 1.36 3.42
CA PHE A 73 4.61 -0.06 3.83
C PHE A 73 5.94 -0.74 3.56
N ALA A 74 6.82 -0.14 2.76
CA ALA A 74 8.11 -0.72 2.40
C ALA A 74 9.30 0.26 2.54
N GLY A 75 9.03 1.55 2.73
CA GLY A 75 10.04 2.59 2.89
C GLY A 75 10.42 2.89 4.33
N GLU A 76 11.34 3.85 4.49
CA GLU A 76 11.77 4.38 5.80
C GLU A 76 10.60 4.99 6.59
N GLU A 77 9.59 5.50 5.89
CA GLU A 77 8.36 6.05 6.47
C GLU A 77 7.32 4.99 6.83
N SER A 78 7.71 3.70 6.89
CA SER A 78 6.76 2.61 7.20
C SER A 78 6.14 2.69 8.58
N TRP A 79 6.76 3.43 9.51
CA TRP A 79 6.18 3.76 10.81
C TRP A 79 4.90 4.59 10.69
N MET A 80 4.67 5.27 9.56
CA MET A 80 3.45 6.03 9.27
C MET A 80 2.30 5.17 8.75
N SER A 81 2.51 3.86 8.49
CA SER A 81 1.49 2.98 7.89
C SER A 81 0.13 3.05 8.56
N GLU A 82 0.09 3.23 9.88
CA GLU A 82 -1.12 3.26 10.70
C GLU A 82 -2.07 4.42 10.35
N VAL A 83 -1.55 5.48 9.73
CA VAL A 83 -2.34 6.63 9.27
C VAL A 83 -3.49 6.21 8.34
N VAL A 84 -3.35 5.09 7.62
CA VAL A 84 -4.38 4.60 6.70
C VAL A 84 -5.69 4.26 7.42
N TYR A 85 -5.63 3.81 8.67
CA TYR A 85 -6.82 3.48 9.45
C TYR A 85 -7.57 4.73 9.88
N TRP A 86 -6.85 5.72 10.40
CA TRP A 86 -7.45 6.99 10.85
C TRP A 86 -7.97 7.83 9.68
N LEU A 87 -7.23 7.86 8.57
CA LEU A 87 -7.69 8.50 7.34
C LEU A 87 -8.91 7.78 6.74
N GLY A 88 -8.92 6.44 6.78
CA GLY A 88 -10.07 5.64 6.35
C GLY A 88 -11.31 5.90 7.20
N ARG A 89 -11.15 6.04 8.52
CA ARG A 89 -12.24 6.41 9.44
C ARG A 89 -12.78 7.81 9.14
N ALA A 90 -11.89 8.80 8.99
CA ALA A 90 -12.28 10.17 8.69
C ALA A 90 -13.04 10.26 7.35
N TYR A 91 -12.58 9.51 6.34
CA TYR A 91 -13.28 9.39 5.07
C TYR A 91 -14.68 8.79 5.24
N ALA A 92 -14.81 7.70 5.99
CA ALA A 92 -16.08 7.03 6.21
C ALA A 92 -17.09 7.95 6.91
N GLN A 93 -16.69 8.61 7.99
CA GLN A 93 -17.52 9.57 8.74
C GLN A 93 -17.97 10.75 7.87
N SER A 94 -17.06 11.28 7.06
CA SER A 94 -17.36 12.38 6.14
C SER A 94 -18.34 11.95 5.04
N ALA A 95 -18.14 10.75 4.48
CA ALA A 95 -18.99 10.21 3.43
C ALA A 95 -20.39 9.84 3.93
N SER A 96 -20.51 9.34 5.16
CA SER A 96 -21.79 9.03 5.81
C SER A 96 -22.48 10.24 6.42
N ARG A 97 -21.82 11.42 6.43
CA ARG A 97 -22.29 12.67 7.05
C ARG A 97 -22.45 12.57 8.57
N GLU A 98 -21.69 11.70 9.22
CA GLU A 98 -21.59 11.61 10.68
C GLU A 98 -20.76 12.78 11.25
N ALA A 99 -19.82 13.30 10.47
CA ALA A 99 -19.02 14.47 10.79
C ALA A 99 -18.75 15.31 9.53
N THR A 100 -18.40 16.59 9.69
CA THR A 100 -17.84 17.37 8.59
C THR A 100 -16.42 16.88 8.25
N VAL A 101 -15.94 17.22 7.05
CA VAL A 101 -14.58 16.89 6.61
C VAL A 101 -13.53 17.46 7.58
N GLU A 102 -13.76 18.70 8.05
CA GLU A 102 -12.85 19.37 8.97
C GLU A 102 -12.80 18.67 10.34
N GLU A 103 -13.96 18.34 10.91
CA GLU A 103 -14.03 17.61 12.19
C GLU A 103 -13.35 16.24 12.10
N ALA A 104 -13.68 15.46 11.07
CA ALA A 104 -13.16 14.11 10.89
C ALA A 104 -11.63 14.09 10.66
N LEU A 105 -11.11 15.03 9.87
CA LEU A 105 -9.66 15.14 9.64
C LEU A 105 -8.92 15.68 10.87
N ASN A 106 -9.50 16.61 11.62
CA ASN A 106 -8.92 17.12 12.86
C ASN A 106 -8.83 16.01 13.93
N GLU A 107 -9.85 15.15 14.03
CA GLU A 107 -9.81 13.98 14.91
C GLU A 107 -8.69 13.01 14.49
N ALA A 108 -8.62 12.64 13.21
CA ALA A 108 -7.58 11.76 12.69
C ALA A 108 -6.16 12.32 12.91
N GLN A 109 -5.98 13.64 12.72
CA GLN A 109 -4.71 14.30 12.97
C GLN A 109 -4.34 14.30 14.46
N THR A 110 -5.31 14.56 15.35
CA THR A 110 -5.09 14.53 16.80
C THR A 110 -4.60 13.15 17.27
N ILE A 111 -5.22 12.08 16.77
CA ILE A 111 -4.81 10.71 17.08
C ILE A 111 -3.39 10.44 16.54
N PHE A 112 -3.11 10.84 15.30
CA PHE A 112 -1.78 10.65 14.72
C PHE A 112 -0.69 11.40 15.48
N ASP A 113 -0.97 12.62 15.93
CA ASP A 113 -0.02 13.43 16.70
C ASP A 113 0.28 12.79 18.06
N ALA A 114 -0.72 12.22 18.73
CA ALA A 114 -0.53 11.44 19.96
C ALA A 114 0.33 10.19 19.72
N TYR A 115 0.03 9.42 18.67
CA TYR A 115 0.85 8.29 18.24
C TYR A 115 2.30 8.68 17.98
N ARG A 116 2.52 9.74 17.19
CA ARG A 116 3.87 10.23 16.86
C ARG A 116 4.62 10.69 18.11
N ALA A 117 3.95 11.36 19.06
CA ALA A 117 4.56 11.75 20.32
C ALA A 117 5.01 10.53 21.14
N CYS A 118 4.17 9.49 21.24
CA CYS A 118 4.53 8.23 21.88
C CYS A 118 5.73 7.55 21.19
N MET A 119 5.73 7.51 19.85
CA MET A 119 6.81 6.92 19.06
C MET A 119 8.15 7.59 19.32
N ILE A 120 8.18 8.92 19.44
CA ILE A 120 9.38 9.68 19.78
C ILE A 120 9.83 9.38 21.21
N ALA A 121 8.91 9.37 22.18
CA ALA A 121 9.22 9.14 23.59
C ALA A 121 9.79 7.73 23.84
N ASN A 122 9.36 6.74 23.07
CA ASN A 122 9.70 5.33 23.27
C ASN A 122 10.68 4.76 22.24
N ASN A 123 11.31 5.61 21.40
CA ASN A 123 12.16 5.17 20.28
C ASN A 123 11.46 4.13 19.36
N GLY A 124 10.16 4.27 19.15
CA GLY A 124 9.31 3.30 18.45
C GLY A 124 9.61 3.17 16.95
N PHE A 125 10.36 4.09 16.35
CA PHE A 125 10.72 4.02 14.92
C PHE A 125 11.53 2.76 14.57
N ALA A 126 12.37 2.29 15.49
CA ALA A 126 13.20 1.09 15.30
C ALA A 126 12.68 -0.15 16.08
N ASN A 127 11.59 0.00 16.84
CA ASN A 127 11.09 -1.03 17.76
C ASN A 127 9.61 -1.30 17.47
N VAL A 128 9.31 -2.52 16.99
CA VAL A 128 7.95 -2.91 16.57
C VAL A 128 7.02 -3.04 17.78
N GLU A 129 7.50 -3.55 18.89
CA GLU A 129 6.71 -3.70 20.11
C GLU A 129 6.30 -2.33 20.68
N ALA A 130 7.25 -1.39 20.73
CA ALA A 130 6.99 -0.01 21.16
C ALA A 130 6.02 0.69 20.21
N ARG A 131 6.14 0.44 18.90
CA ARG A 131 5.18 0.94 17.91
C ARG A 131 3.78 0.42 18.16
N ASN A 132 3.61 -0.88 18.30
CA ASN A 132 2.29 -1.49 18.54
C ASN A 132 1.66 -0.96 19.83
N ALA A 133 2.46 -0.77 20.89
CA ALA A 133 2.00 -0.14 22.12
C ALA A 133 1.53 1.30 21.88
N CYS A 134 2.29 2.11 21.13
CA CYS A 134 1.91 3.48 20.81
C CYS A 134 0.66 3.59 19.95
N VAL A 135 0.41 2.63 19.06
CA VAL A 135 -0.84 2.62 18.27
C VAL A 135 -2.04 2.37 19.17
N LEU A 136 -1.94 1.38 20.07
CA LEU A 136 -3.02 1.05 21.02
C LEU A 136 -3.25 2.15 22.06
N GLU A 137 -2.20 2.86 22.47
CA GLU A 137 -2.30 4.02 23.35
C GLU A 137 -3.02 5.19 22.66
N ALA A 138 -2.67 5.46 21.41
CA ALA A 138 -3.29 6.53 20.63
C ALA A 138 -4.74 6.22 20.24
N ASP A 139 -5.04 4.96 19.93
CA ASP A 139 -6.38 4.53 19.54
C ASP A 139 -6.71 3.11 20.01
N PRO A 140 -7.33 2.96 21.19
CA PRO A 140 -7.72 1.65 21.72
C PRO A 140 -8.92 1.04 21.00
N THR A 141 -9.54 1.75 20.04
CA THR A 141 -10.68 1.24 19.26
C THR A 141 -10.26 0.41 18.06
N LEU A 142 -8.97 0.43 17.70
CA LEU A 142 -8.44 -0.38 16.62
C LEU A 142 -8.49 -1.88 16.97
N PRO A 143 -8.94 -2.75 16.06
CA PRO A 143 -8.96 -4.19 16.31
C PRO A 143 -7.56 -4.74 16.63
N THR A 144 -7.42 -5.50 17.72
CA THR A 144 -6.12 -6.08 18.15
C THR A 144 -5.52 -7.01 17.08
N LEU A 145 -6.36 -7.63 16.26
CA LEU A 145 -5.96 -8.45 15.11
C LEU A 145 -5.08 -7.71 14.08
N LEU A 146 -5.09 -6.36 14.08
CA LEU A 146 -4.18 -5.56 13.26
C LEU A 146 -2.72 -5.66 13.74
N PHE A 147 -2.51 -5.98 15.01
CA PHE A 147 -1.19 -6.01 15.67
C PHE A 147 -0.70 -7.44 15.98
N GLU A 148 -1.57 -8.45 15.84
CA GLU A 148 -1.25 -9.86 16.10
C GLU A 148 -0.50 -10.55 14.93
N ARG A 149 -0.12 -9.81 13.88
CA ARG A 149 0.68 -10.35 12.76
C ARG A 149 1.98 -9.58 12.49
N ARG A 150 3.10 -10.07 13.04
CA ARG A 150 4.20 -10.65 12.24
C ARG A 150 5.25 -11.30 13.13
#